data_AF-A0ABD5NAE8-F1
#
_entry.id   AF-A0ABD5NAE8-F1
#
_cell.length_a   1.000
_cell.length_b   1.000
_cell.length_c   1.000
_cell.angle_alpha   90.00
_cell.angle_beta   90.00
_cell.angle_gamma   90.00
#
_symmetry.space_group_name_H-M   'P 1'
#
loop_
_entity.id
_entity.type
_entity.pdbx_description
1 polymer ?
#
loop_
_entity_poly.entity_id
_entity_poly.type
_entity_poly.pdbx_seq_one_letter_code
_entity_poly.pdbx_strand_id
1 'polypeptide(L)'
;AEGRDLKDLVAVVGEDALTERDKKFLEFTDRFEGEFLSQERSEDRTIEETLELGWDLLTILPERDLKRIDPKILEEYHPTHRKTK
;
A
#
# COMPACT_ATOMS: atom_id res chain seq x y z
N ALA A 1 -5.75 7.88 -4.75
CA ALA A 1 -6.96 8.72 -4.71
C ALA A 1 -7.81 8.30 -3.52
N GLU A 2 -8.33 7.07 -3.50
CA GLU A 2 -9.19 6.53 -2.41
C GLU A 2 -8.67 6.76 -0.98
N GLY A 3 -7.37 6.60 -0.73
CA GLY A 3 -6.75 6.83 0.58
C GLY A 3 -6.74 8.29 1.06
N ARG A 4 -6.62 9.27 0.14
CA ARG A 4 -6.68 10.70 0.49
C ARG A 4 -8.12 11.11 0.81
N ASP A 5 -9.06 10.62 0.02
CA ASP A 5 -10.49 10.85 0.26
C ASP A 5 -10.92 10.26 1.61
N LEU A 6 -10.32 9.14 2.02
CA LEU A 6 -10.50 8.55 3.35
C LEU A 6 -9.91 9.40 4.47
N LYS A 7 -8.71 9.97 4.30
CA LYS A 7 -8.14 10.91 5.30
C LYS A 7 -9.04 12.12 5.52
N ASP A 8 -9.57 12.68 4.43
CA ASP A 8 -10.51 13.80 4.50
C ASP A 8 -11.82 13.39 5.19
N LEU A 9 -12.33 12.18 4.90
CA LEU A 9 -13.50 11.64 5.59
C LEU A 9 -13.23 11.46 7.09
N VAL A 10 -12.10 10.88 7.48
CA VAL A 10 -11.68 10.66 8.87
C VAL A 10 -11.64 11.97 9.66
N ALA A 11 -11.09 13.03 9.06
CA ALA A 11 -11.04 14.34 9.69
C ALA A 11 -12.44 14.92 10.01
N VAL A 12 -13.48 14.47 9.30
CA VAL A 12 -14.87 14.92 9.50
C VAL A 12 -15.66 14.00 10.43
N VAL A 13 -15.57 12.67 10.25
CA VAL A 13 -16.43 11.70 10.96
C VAL A 13 -15.78 11.02 12.16
N GLY A 14 -14.45 11.13 12.30
CA GLY A 14 -13.67 10.43 13.34
C GLY A 14 -13.30 8.99 12.97
N GLU A 15 -12.19 8.50 13.50
CA GLU A 15 -11.64 7.16 13.19
C GLU A 15 -12.57 6.01 13.61
N ASP A 16 -13.39 6.22 14.64
CA ASP A 16 -14.32 5.21 15.17
C ASP A 16 -15.43 4.81 14.20
N ALA A 17 -15.71 5.66 13.19
CA ALA A 17 -16.74 5.40 12.18
C ALA A 17 -16.22 4.56 10.99
N LEU A 18 -14.93 4.27 10.94
CA LEU A 18 -14.32 3.56 9.81
C LEU A 18 -14.60 2.07 9.82
N THR A 19 -14.85 1.51 8.64
CA THR A 19 -14.86 0.07 8.48
C THR A 19 -13.43 -0.49 8.58
N GLU A 20 -13.30 -1.78 8.86
CA GLU A 20 -11.99 -2.46 8.87
C GLU A 20 -11.26 -2.37 7.53
N ARG A 21 -12.01 -2.27 6.41
CA ARG A 21 -11.41 -2.02 5.10
C ARG A 21 -10.82 -0.61 5.06
N ASP A 22 -11.58 0.40 5.45
CA ASP A 22 -11.15 1.80 5.39
C ASP A 22 -9.90 2.04 6.24
N LYS A 23 -9.83 1.41 7.42
CA LYS A 23 -8.64 1.43 8.28
C LYS A 23 -7.38 0.91 7.57
N LYS A 24 -7.49 -0.18 6.81
CA LYS A 24 -6.37 -0.72 6.01
C LYS A 24 -5.94 0.23 4.90
N PHE A 25 -6.89 0.91 4.26
CA PHE A 25 -6.58 1.91 3.25
C PHE A 25 -5.93 3.16 3.85
N LEU A 26 -6.34 3.55 5.06
CA LEU A 26 -5.70 4.63 5.82
C LEU A 26 -4.26 4.26 6.19
N GLU A 27 -4.06 3.08 6.78
CA GLU A 27 -2.75 2.53 7.11
C GLU A 27 -1.83 2.45 5.89
N PHE A 28 -2.34 1.93 4.77
CA PHE A 28 -1.62 1.91 3.50
C PHE A 28 -1.19 3.32 3.06
N THR A 29 -2.07 4.31 3.20
CA THR A 29 -1.78 5.68 2.79
C THR A 29 -0.69 6.31 3.65
N ASP A 30 -0.76 6.12 4.96
CA ASP A 30 0.26 6.63 5.90
C ASP A 30 1.62 6.00 5.63
N ARG A 31 1.68 4.67 5.47
CA ARG A 31 2.92 3.96 5.15
C ARG A 31 3.45 4.31 3.76
N PHE A 32 2.57 4.49 2.77
CA PHE A 32 2.98 4.93 1.44
C PHE A 32 3.62 6.32 1.47
N GLU A 33 3.07 7.26 2.23
CA GLU A 33 3.65 8.60 2.38
C GLU A 33 4.99 8.56 3.16
N GLY A 34 5.07 7.75 4.21
CA GLY A 34 6.26 7.66 5.07
C GLY A 34 7.41 6.82 4.51
N GLU A 35 7.12 5.77 3.75
CA GLU A 35 8.13 4.79 3.30
C GLU A 35 8.40 4.93 1.79
N PHE A 36 7.35 5.06 0.97
CA PHE A 36 7.50 5.08 -0.49
C PHE A 36 7.81 6.47 -1.05
N LEU A 37 7.07 7.49 -0.63
CA LEU A 37 7.31 8.88 -1.07
C LEU A 37 8.46 9.54 -0.31
N SER A 38 8.59 9.23 0.97
CA SER A 38 9.66 9.74 1.82
C SER A 38 10.93 8.91 1.56
N GLN A 39 11.90 9.56 0.92
CA GLN A 39 13.21 9.02 0.61
C GLN A 39 14.27 9.97 1.18
N GLU A 40 15.31 9.42 1.81
CA GLU A 40 16.37 10.26 2.35
C GLU A 40 17.15 10.96 1.24
N ARG A 41 17.73 12.12 1.55
CA ARG A 41 18.49 12.90 0.57
C ARG A 41 19.70 12.14 -0.01
N SER A 42 20.24 11.21 0.75
CA SER A 42 21.38 10.36 0.37
C SER A 42 20.98 8.98 -0.16
N GLU A 43 19.69 8.67 -0.17
CA GLU A 43 19.19 7.37 -0.61
C GLU A 43 19.02 7.39 -2.14
N ASP A 44 19.55 6.38 -2.82
CA ASP A 44 19.45 6.21 -4.27
C ASP A 44 18.85 4.83 -4.54
N ARG A 45 17.52 4.78 -4.65
CA ARG A 45 16.77 3.54 -4.88
C ARG A 45 16.80 3.18 -6.36
N THR A 46 17.18 1.95 -6.63
CA THR A 46 16.94 1.32 -7.93
C THR A 46 15.45 1.14 -8.20
N ILE A 47 15.09 0.86 -9.46
CA ILE A 47 13.69 0.60 -9.81
C ILE A 47 13.19 -0.69 -9.16
N GLU A 48 14.06 -1.69 -9.02
CA GLU A 48 13.77 -2.95 -8.35
C GLU A 48 13.45 -2.75 -6.87
N GLU A 49 14.28 -1.99 -6.14
CA GLU A 49 14.04 -1.67 -4.72
C GLU A 49 12.75 -0.88 -4.53
N THR A 50 12.48 0.07 -5.44
CA THR A 50 11.22 0.84 -5.42
C THR A 50 10.02 -0.08 -5.63
N LEU A 51 10.11 -1.03 -6.56
CA LEU A 51 9.03 -1.99 -6.82
C LEU A 51 8.85 -2.98 -5.67
N GLU A 52 9.92 -3.47 -5.04
CA GLU A 52 9.84 -4.33 -3.87
C GLU A 52 9.14 -3.60 -2.70
N LEU A 53 9.50 -2.34 -2.43
CA LEU A 53 8.82 -1.53 -1.43
C LEU A 53 7.33 -1.32 -1.75
N GLY A 54 7.01 -1.09 -3.02
CA GLY A 54 5.62 -1.00 -3.47
C GLY A 54 4.83 -2.28 -3.20
N TRP A 55 5.42 -3.44 -3.50
CA TRP A 55 4.80 -4.74 -3.23
C TRP A 55 4.61 -5.01 -1.75
N ASP A 56 5.59 -4.65 -0.92
CA ASP A 56 5.49 -4.78 0.54
C ASP A 56 4.35 -3.94 1.11
N LEU A 57 4.18 -2.71 0.63
CA LEU A 57 3.06 -1.85 1.03
C LEU A 57 1.71 -2.41 0.58
N LEU A 58 1.63 -2.99 -0.62
CA LEU A 58 0.39 -3.57 -1.13
C LEU A 58 -0.12 -4.75 -0.29
N THR A 59 0.75 -5.43 0.48
CA THR A 59 0.34 -6.52 1.38
C THR A 59 -0.61 -6.09 2.51
N ILE A 60 -0.64 -4.80 2.85
CA ILE A 60 -1.58 -4.23 3.84
C ILE A 60 -3.03 -4.40 3.35
N LEU A 61 -3.22 -4.25 2.04
CA LEU A 61 -4.52 -4.34 1.40
C LEU A 61 -4.89 -5.81 1.12
N PRO A 62 -6.17 -6.20 1.27
CA PRO A 62 -6.62 -7.51 0.85
C PRO A 62 -6.43 -7.70 -0.67
N GLU A 63 -5.97 -8.87 -1.11
CA GLU A 63 -5.73 -9.15 -2.55
C GLU A 63 -6.95 -8.92 -3.43
N ARG A 64 -8.16 -9.18 -2.92
CA ARG A 64 -9.44 -8.90 -3.61
C ARG A 64 -9.63 -7.42 -3.99
N ASP A 65 -8.95 -6.52 -3.31
CA ASP A 65 -9.02 -5.07 -3.51
C ASP A 65 -7.93 -4.58 -4.49
N LEU A 66 -6.95 -5.42 -4.85
CA LEU A 66 -5.89 -5.15 -5.83
C LEU A 66 -6.36 -5.30 -7.29
N LYS A 67 -7.48 -4.69 -7.63
CA LYS A 67 -8.20 -4.88 -8.92
C LYS A 67 -7.48 -4.34 -10.16
N ARG A 68 -6.39 -3.60 -9.98
CA ARG A 68 -5.62 -2.96 -11.07
C ARG A 68 -4.37 -3.76 -11.48
N ILE A 69 -4.10 -4.88 -10.80
CA ILE A 69 -2.95 -5.73 -11.05
C ILE A 69 -3.45 -7.00 -11.75
N ASP A 70 -2.79 -7.40 -12.83
CA ASP A 70 -3.11 -8.66 -13.50
C ASP A 70 -2.90 -9.82 -12.52
N PRO A 71 -3.85 -10.78 -12.41
CA PRO A 71 -3.71 -11.92 -11.51
C PRO A 71 -2.40 -12.68 -11.67
N LYS A 72 -1.85 -12.79 -12.90
CA LYS A 72 -0.57 -13.47 -13.15
C LYS A 72 0.60 -12.74 -12.50
N ILE A 73 0.59 -11.41 -12.57
CA ILE A 73 1.60 -10.56 -11.94
C ILE A 73 1.48 -10.63 -10.42
N LEU A 74 0.25 -10.65 -9.90
CA LEU A 74 0.00 -10.79 -8.48
C LEU A 74 0.52 -12.15 -7.96
N GLU A 75 0.31 -13.23 -8.70
CA GLU A 75 0.79 -14.57 -8.33
C GLU A 75 2.33 -14.68 -8.36
N GLU A 76 2.99 -13.95 -9.27
CA GLU A 76 4.45 -14.01 -9.45
C GLU A 76 5.21 -13.08 -8.48
N TYR A 77 4.69 -11.88 -8.22
CA TYR A 77 5.43 -10.81 -7.53
C TYR A 77 4.88 -10.45 -6.15
N HIS A 78 3.63 -10.80 -5.82
CA HIS A 78 3.09 -10.49 -4.50
C HIS A 78 3.84 -11.27 -3.41
N PRO A 79 4.30 -10.63 -2.33
CA PRO A 79 5.15 -11.28 -1.32
C PRO A 79 4.53 -12.53 -0.69
N THR A 80 3.20 -12.62 -0.60
CA THR A 80 2.49 -13.79 -0.08
C THR A 80 2.61 -15.03 -0.98
N HIS A 81 2.78 -14.83 -2.30
CA HIS A 81 2.87 -15.91 -3.29
C HIS A 81 4.30 -16.20 -3.74
N ARG A 82 5.20 -15.22 -3.58
CA ARG A 82 6.62 -15.34 -3.91
C ARG A 82 7.27 -16.38 -3.01
N LYS A 83 7.53 -17.58 -3.55
CA LYS A 83 8.38 -18.58 -2.89
C LYS A 83 9.76 -17.96 -2.69
N THR A 84 10.15 -17.74 -1.44
CA THR A 84 11.51 -17.38 -1.08
C THR A 84 12.43 -18.46 -1.65
N LYS A 85 13.26 -18.06 -2.62
CA LYS A 85 14.25 -18.96 -3.23
C LYS A 85 15.48 -19.09 -2.34
#